data_AF-A0A8T0C0C1-F1
#
_entry.id   AF-A0A8T0C0C1-F1
#
_cell.length_a   1.000
_cell.length_b   1.000
_cell.length_c   1.000
_cell.angle_alpha   90.00
_cell.angle_beta   90.00
_cell.angle_gamma   90.00
#
_symmetry.space_group_name_H-M   'P 1'
#
loop_
_entity.id
_entity.type
_entity.pdbx_description
1 polymer ?
#
loop_
_entity_poly.entity_id
_entity_poly.type
_entity_poly.pdbx_seq_one_letter_code
_entity_poly.pdbx_strand_id
1 'polypeptide(L)'
;MDVFDRSPTDKELVSQAKMLCRDYIHSRLNRAGLGFNKPDLGSTGGTLAEVSSVLQWLGDELEYLRPNVYRNVAKQLNITVGSEGIVSDAFLAVAAEIFSTGVTWGKVVSLYAVAGALAVDCVRHGYPAMVHTIVDCMGEFVRKSLVPWLKRRGGWTDITKCVVNTDPSFHTHWLVAAACTCAHYLKAIVFYLLREK
;
A
#
# COMPACT_ATOMS: atom_id res chain seq x y z
N MET A 1 4.86 3.48 -36.19
CA MET A 1 5.62 3.08 -34.98
C MET A 1 4.58 2.99 -33.88
N ASP A 2 3.83 1.90 -33.91
CA ASP A 2 2.63 1.70 -33.11
C ASP A 2 3.05 1.39 -31.68
N VAL A 3 3.09 2.43 -30.85
CA VAL A 3 3.03 2.28 -29.40
C VAL A 3 1.64 1.71 -29.12
N PHE A 4 1.53 0.38 -29.21
CA PHE A 4 0.33 -0.31 -28.79
C PHE A 4 0.05 0.11 -27.35
N ASP A 5 -1.06 0.81 -27.18
CA ASP A 5 -1.77 0.97 -25.92
C ASP A 5 -2.21 -0.44 -25.48
N ARG A 6 -1.24 -1.23 -24.99
CA ARG A 6 -1.44 -2.60 -24.56
C ARG A 6 -2.17 -2.51 -23.23
N SER A 7 -3.50 -2.57 -23.31
CA SER A 7 -4.33 -2.77 -22.14
C SER A 7 -3.78 -3.96 -21.33
N PRO A 8 -3.55 -3.79 -20.02
CA PRO A 8 -2.90 -4.81 -19.22
C PRO A 8 -3.71 -6.10 -19.25
N THR A 9 -3.03 -7.23 -19.41
CA THR A 9 -3.70 -8.53 -19.53
C THR A 9 -4.25 -8.97 -18.17
N ASP A 10 -5.31 -9.78 -18.16
CA ASP A 10 -5.93 -10.30 -16.92
C ASP A 10 -4.90 -11.03 -16.06
N LYS A 11 -4.02 -11.81 -16.71
CA LYS A 11 -2.94 -12.55 -16.06
C LYS A 11 -1.93 -11.61 -15.40
N GLU A 12 -1.61 -10.50 -16.05
CA GLU A 12 -0.70 -9.50 -15.54
C GLU A 12 -1.31 -8.75 -14.34
N LEU A 13 -2.57 -8.29 -14.45
CA LEU A 13 -3.26 -7.61 -13.37
C LEU A 13 -3.38 -8.48 -12.12
N VAL A 14 -3.67 -9.77 -12.30
CA VAL A 14 -3.73 -10.74 -11.19
C VAL A 14 -2.34 -11.01 -10.62
N SER A 15 -1.31 -11.13 -11.45
CA SER A 15 0.07 -11.30 -10.99
C SER A 15 0.54 -10.10 -10.15
N GLN A 16 0.30 -8.88 -10.65
CA GLN A 16 0.57 -7.63 -9.94
C GLN A 16 -0.17 -7.58 -8.61
N ALA A 17 -1.44 -7.96 -8.57
CA ALA A 17 -2.21 -7.98 -7.34
C ALA A 17 -1.62 -8.91 -6.27
N LYS A 18 -1.17 -10.11 -6.68
CA LYS A 18 -0.52 -11.08 -5.78
C LYS A 18 0.84 -10.58 -5.27
N MET A 19 1.63 -9.92 -6.12
CA MET A 19 2.90 -9.30 -5.73
C MET A 19 2.67 -8.18 -4.70
N LEU A 20 1.75 -7.25 -5.00
CA LEU A 20 1.37 -6.19 -4.06
C LEU A 20 0.87 -6.75 -2.73
N CYS A 21 0.14 -7.87 -2.75
CA CYS A 21 -0.39 -8.49 -1.54
C CYS A 21 0.72 -9.07 -0.67
N ARG A 22 1.70 -9.74 -1.28
CA ARG A 22 2.88 -10.26 -0.59
C ARG A 22 3.69 -9.13 0.05
N ASP A 23 3.95 -8.07 -0.70
CA ASP A 23 4.69 -6.90 -0.21
C ASP A 23 3.98 -6.25 0.98
N TYR A 24 2.66 -6.07 0.87
CA TYR A 24 1.84 -5.48 1.92
C TYR A 24 1.82 -6.34 3.18
N ILE A 25 1.60 -7.65 3.05
CA ILE A 25 1.64 -8.60 4.18
C ILE A 25 3.01 -8.61 4.84
N HIS A 26 4.09 -8.66 4.05
CA HIS A 26 5.45 -8.65 4.56
C HIS A 26 5.74 -7.37 5.36
N SER A 27 5.34 -6.21 4.83
CA SER A 27 5.43 -4.92 5.54
C SER A 27 4.67 -4.95 6.87
N ARG A 28 3.46 -5.51 6.91
CA ARG A 28 2.64 -5.65 8.12
C ARG A 28 3.23 -6.65 9.14
N LEU A 29 3.79 -7.77 8.69
CA LEU A 29 4.48 -8.74 9.55
C LEU A 29 5.74 -8.14 10.19
N ASN A 30 6.55 -7.40 9.41
CA ASN A 30 7.73 -6.72 9.92
C ASN A 30 7.35 -5.68 10.98
N ARG A 31 6.31 -4.88 10.74
CA ARG A 31 5.78 -3.92 11.73
C ARG A 31 5.26 -4.59 12.99
N ALA A 32 4.75 -5.82 12.89
CA ALA A 32 4.27 -6.61 14.02
C ALA A 32 5.41 -7.32 14.80
N GLY A 33 6.67 -7.20 14.37
CA GLY A 33 7.81 -7.91 14.95
C GLY A 33 7.85 -9.41 14.60
N LEU A 34 7.09 -9.83 13.59
CA LEU A 34 6.96 -11.22 13.12
C LEU A 34 7.69 -11.46 11.79
N GLY A 35 8.52 -10.50 11.38
CA GLY A 35 9.22 -10.50 10.10
C GLY A 35 10.26 -11.61 9.99
N PHE A 36 10.13 -12.46 8.97
CA PHE A 36 11.21 -13.32 8.50
C PHE A 36 12.07 -12.55 7.50
N ASN A 37 13.38 -12.79 7.52
CA ASN A 37 14.34 -12.17 6.60
C ASN A 37 13.84 -12.25 5.15
N LYS A 38 13.90 -11.12 4.45
CA LYS A 38 13.44 -10.91 3.07
C LYS A 38 13.95 -12.05 2.17
N PRO A 39 13.08 -12.90 1.59
CA PRO A 39 13.47 -13.61 0.39
C PRO A 39 13.61 -12.56 -0.70
N ASP A 40 14.76 -12.53 -1.38
CA ASP A 40 15.03 -11.69 -2.55
C ASP A 40 14.06 -12.03 -3.69
N LEU A 41 12.82 -11.59 -3.55
CA LEU A 41 11.83 -11.57 -4.62
C LEU A 41 12.20 -10.39 -5.50
N GLY A 42 12.67 -10.74 -6.71
CA GLY A 42 13.33 -9.87 -7.65
C GLY A 42 12.70 -8.49 -7.80
N SER A 43 13.58 -7.50 -7.90
CA SER A 43 13.32 -6.08 -8.18
C SER A 43 11.94 -5.83 -8.80
N THR A 44 10.96 -5.52 -7.96
CA THR A 44 9.68 -4.94 -8.35
C THR A 44 10.00 -3.76 -9.27
N GLY A 45 9.61 -3.84 -10.55
CA GLY A 45 9.87 -2.76 -11.50
C GLY A 45 9.39 -1.43 -10.92
N GLY A 46 10.13 -0.32 -11.17
CA GLY A 46 9.96 0.94 -10.43
C GLY A 46 8.51 1.42 -10.29
N THR A 47 7.69 1.22 -11.31
CA THR A 47 6.26 1.56 -11.31
C THR A 47 5.43 0.73 -10.32
N LEU A 48 5.67 -0.57 -10.21
CA LEU A 48 4.93 -1.43 -9.26
C LEU A 48 5.41 -1.20 -7.83
N ALA A 49 6.68 -0.80 -7.64
CA ALA A 49 7.20 -0.39 -6.34
C ALA A 49 6.54 0.91 -5.84
N GLU A 50 6.28 1.86 -6.75
CA GLU A 50 5.52 3.08 -6.45
C GLU A 50 4.07 2.75 -6.04
N VAL A 51 3.39 1.90 -6.81
CA VAL A 51 2.06 1.39 -6.46
C VAL A 51 2.05 0.71 -5.09
N SER A 52 3.05 -0.13 -4.80
CA SER A 52 3.22 -0.78 -3.49
C SER A 52 3.38 0.23 -2.36
N SER A 53 4.20 1.27 -2.58
CA SER A 53 4.45 2.33 -1.59
C SER A 53 3.18 3.14 -1.31
N VAL A 54 2.45 3.53 -2.36
CA VAL A 54 1.17 4.23 -2.25
C VAL A 54 0.13 3.37 -1.54
N LEU A 55 0.03 2.09 -1.88
CA LEU A 55 -0.90 1.16 -1.26
C LEU A 55 -0.64 1.00 0.23
N GLN A 56 0.63 0.90 0.63
CA GLN A 56 1.05 0.85 2.03
C GLN A 56 0.69 2.14 2.76
N TRP A 57 1.00 3.30 2.16
CA TRP A 57 0.70 4.60 2.74
C TRP A 57 -0.81 4.82 2.93
N LEU A 58 -1.63 4.53 1.91
CA LEU A 58 -3.08 4.61 2.01
C LEU A 58 -3.64 3.64 3.06
N GLY A 59 -3.04 2.46 3.20
CA GLY A 59 -3.40 1.50 4.24
C GLY A 59 -3.14 2.04 5.65
N ASP A 60 -2.00 2.70 5.84
CA ASP A 60 -1.63 3.35 7.11
C ASP A 60 -2.58 4.51 7.43
N GLU A 61 -2.92 5.30 6.42
CA GLU A 61 -3.86 6.41 6.56
C GLU A 61 -5.27 5.92 6.90
N LEU A 62 -5.75 4.81 6.30
CA LEU A 62 -7.03 4.20 6.67
C LEU A 62 -7.04 3.73 8.14
N GLU A 63 -5.95 3.11 8.60
CA GLU A 63 -5.78 2.72 10.00
C GLU A 63 -5.78 3.93 10.94
N TYR A 64 -5.18 5.05 10.52
CA TYR A 64 -5.14 6.30 11.28
C TYR A 64 -6.50 7.02 11.33
N LEU A 65 -7.20 7.13 10.20
CA LEU A 65 -8.48 7.84 10.09
C LEU A 65 -9.64 7.11 10.74
N ARG A 66 -9.63 5.78 10.72
CA ARG A 66 -10.70 4.95 11.31
C ARG A 66 -10.13 3.80 12.13
N PRO A 67 -9.49 4.12 13.28
CA PRO A 67 -8.89 3.10 14.12
C PRO A 67 -9.92 2.07 14.60
N ASN A 68 -11.18 2.43 14.81
CA ASN A 68 -12.19 1.46 15.29
C ASN A 68 -12.67 0.46 14.22
N VAL A 69 -12.47 0.76 12.93
CA VAL A 69 -12.87 -0.12 11.82
C VAL A 69 -11.70 -0.98 11.36
N TYR A 70 -10.49 -0.39 11.29
CA TYR A 70 -9.33 -1.08 10.74
C TYR A 70 -8.39 -1.66 11.80
N ARG A 71 -8.31 -1.07 13.00
CA ARG A 71 -7.64 -1.73 14.12
C ARG A 71 -8.53 -2.89 14.52
N ASN A 72 -8.00 -4.10 14.46
CA ASN A 72 -8.67 -5.32 14.88
C ASN A 72 -9.73 -5.88 13.92
N VAL A 73 -9.64 -5.68 12.59
CA VAL A 73 -10.54 -6.40 11.65
C VAL A 73 -10.51 -7.91 11.91
N ALA A 74 -9.32 -8.50 12.09
CA ALA A 74 -9.19 -9.91 12.40
C ALA A 74 -9.77 -10.31 13.77
N LYS A 75 -9.77 -9.40 14.76
CA LYS A 75 -10.42 -9.58 16.07
C LYS A 75 -11.95 -9.43 15.99
N GLN A 76 -12.45 -8.55 15.13
CA GLN A 76 -13.89 -8.40 14.84
C GLN A 76 -14.42 -9.59 14.05
N LEU A 77 -13.58 -10.23 13.23
CA LEU A 77 -13.96 -11.40 12.45
C LEU A 77 -14.02 -12.69 13.27
N ASN A 78 -13.55 -12.71 14.53
CA ASN A 78 -13.55 -13.87 15.42
C ASN A 78 -13.17 -15.18 14.70
N ILE A 79 -12.22 -15.10 13.76
CA ILE A 79 -11.82 -16.24 12.95
C ILE A 79 -10.93 -17.09 13.83
N THR A 80 -11.45 -18.23 14.28
CA THR A 80 -10.61 -19.29 14.82
C THR A 80 -9.74 -19.79 13.69
N VAL A 81 -8.52 -19.25 13.58
CA VAL A 81 -7.52 -19.66 12.58
C VAL A 81 -7.11 -21.09 12.91
N GLY A 82 -7.82 -22.06 12.33
CA GLY A 82 -7.57 -23.48 12.56
C GLY A 82 -7.59 -24.32 11.27
N SER A 83 -8.14 -23.78 10.16
CA SER A 83 -8.14 -24.45 8.86
C SER A 83 -8.11 -23.47 7.69
N GLU A 84 -7.54 -23.93 6.58
CA GLU A 84 -7.37 -23.15 5.34
C GLU A 84 -8.70 -22.70 4.73
N GLY A 85 -9.73 -23.57 4.78
CA GLY A 85 -11.07 -23.26 4.27
C GLY A 85 -11.71 -22.10 5.02
N ILE A 86 -11.57 -22.06 6.36
CA ILE A 86 -12.15 -20.99 7.18
C ILE A 86 -11.52 -19.63 6.86
N VAL A 87 -10.19 -19.57 6.68
CA VAL A 87 -9.50 -18.31 6.34
C VAL A 87 -9.90 -17.82 4.95
N SER A 88 -10.02 -18.74 4.00
CA SER A 88 -10.43 -18.44 2.63
C SER A 88 -11.86 -17.91 2.56
N ASP A 89 -12.80 -18.61 3.21
CA ASP A 89 -14.21 -18.23 3.26
C ASP A 89 -14.40 -16.89 3.96
N ALA A 90 -13.72 -16.68 5.08
CA ALA A 90 -13.78 -15.42 5.81
C ALA A 90 -13.23 -14.25 5.00
N PHE A 91 -12.11 -14.44 4.30
CA PHE A 91 -11.56 -13.42 3.42
C PHE A 91 -12.54 -13.06 2.29
N LEU A 92 -13.12 -14.07 1.63
CA LEU A 92 -14.06 -13.86 0.52
C LEU A 92 -15.38 -13.23 0.99
N ALA A 93 -15.89 -13.60 2.16
CA ALA A 93 -17.08 -13.00 2.75
C ALA A 93 -16.87 -11.50 3.03
N VAL A 94 -15.73 -11.14 3.63
CA VAL A 94 -15.37 -9.73 3.88
C VAL A 94 -15.18 -8.97 2.59
N ALA A 95 -14.55 -9.58 1.58
CA ALA A 95 -14.43 -8.97 0.27
C ALA A 95 -15.81 -8.71 -0.35
N ALA A 96 -16.72 -9.68 -0.33
CA ALA A 96 -18.07 -9.51 -0.85
C ALA A 96 -18.80 -8.33 -0.18
N GLU A 97 -18.68 -8.20 1.15
CA GLU A 97 -19.28 -7.10 1.90
C GLU A 97 -18.68 -5.73 1.54
N ILE A 98 -17.35 -5.61 1.49
CA ILE A 98 -16.64 -4.38 1.12
C ILE A 98 -17.08 -3.88 -0.26
N PHE A 99 -17.23 -4.80 -1.23
CA PHE A 99 -17.50 -4.48 -2.62
C PHE A 99 -18.99 -4.52 -3.02
N SER A 100 -19.89 -4.78 -2.08
CA SER A 100 -21.36 -4.85 -2.29
C SER A 100 -21.94 -3.62 -3.00
N THR A 101 -21.46 -2.42 -2.66
CA THR A 101 -21.90 -1.14 -3.25
C THR A 101 -20.99 -0.62 -4.37
N GLY A 102 -20.17 -1.49 -4.97
CA GLY A 102 -19.26 -1.15 -6.06
C GLY A 102 -17.81 -0.99 -5.64
N VAL A 103 -16.93 -0.68 -6.61
CA VAL A 103 -15.47 -0.71 -6.47
C VAL A 103 -14.87 0.69 -6.47
N THR A 104 -14.06 0.99 -5.45
CA THR A 104 -13.26 2.22 -5.31
C THR A 104 -11.85 1.87 -4.85
N TRP A 105 -10.87 2.76 -5.10
CA TRP A 105 -9.49 2.55 -4.61
C TRP A 105 -9.43 2.42 -3.09
N GLY A 106 -10.20 3.20 -2.32
CA GLY A 106 -10.29 3.05 -0.86
C GLY A 106 -10.78 1.67 -0.42
N LYS A 107 -11.72 1.07 -1.15
CA LYS A 107 -12.18 -0.32 -0.89
C LYS A 107 -11.12 -1.36 -1.27
N VAL A 108 -10.40 -1.14 -2.37
CA VAL A 108 -9.25 -1.98 -2.75
C VAL A 108 -8.20 -1.94 -1.64
N VAL A 109 -7.77 -0.76 -1.20
CA VAL A 109 -6.81 -0.60 -0.08
C VAL A 109 -7.35 -1.29 1.19
N SER A 110 -8.64 -1.14 1.49
CA SER A 110 -9.27 -1.83 2.63
C SER A 110 -9.11 -3.35 2.55
N LEU A 111 -9.31 -3.95 1.37
CA LEU A 111 -9.11 -5.38 1.18
C LEU A 111 -7.66 -5.82 1.45
N TYR A 112 -6.67 -5.02 1.04
CA TYR A 112 -5.25 -5.28 1.36
C TYR A 112 -4.98 -5.16 2.87
N ALA A 113 -5.58 -4.19 3.54
CA ALA A 113 -5.49 -4.06 5.00
C ALA A 113 -6.07 -5.30 5.71
N VAL A 114 -7.21 -5.81 5.24
CA VAL A 114 -7.82 -7.06 5.74
C VAL A 114 -6.89 -8.25 5.54
N ALA A 115 -6.31 -8.41 4.34
CA ALA A 115 -5.34 -9.46 4.05
C ALA A 115 -4.12 -9.40 4.98
N GLY A 116 -3.58 -8.19 5.21
CA GLY A 116 -2.47 -7.96 6.14
C GLY A 116 -2.81 -8.34 7.57
N ALA A 117 -3.98 -7.93 8.08
CA ALA A 117 -4.43 -8.27 9.42
C ALA A 117 -4.63 -9.78 9.62
N LEU A 118 -5.30 -10.45 8.66
CA LEU A 118 -5.48 -11.90 8.65
C LEU A 118 -4.14 -12.64 8.66
N ALA A 119 -3.20 -12.21 7.81
CA ALA A 119 -1.89 -12.83 7.70
C ALA A 119 -1.08 -12.70 9.01
N VAL A 120 -1.10 -11.52 9.62
CA VAL A 120 -0.45 -11.28 10.91
C VAL A 120 -1.04 -12.21 11.98
N ASP A 121 -2.37 -12.34 12.04
CA ASP A 121 -3.00 -13.21 13.03
C ASP A 121 -2.73 -14.69 12.75
N CYS A 122 -2.69 -15.13 11.48
CA CYS A 122 -2.30 -16.49 11.14
C CYS A 122 -0.89 -16.81 11.61
N VAL A 123 0.07 -15.92 11.36
CA VAL A 123 1.47 -16.10 11.80
C VAL A 123 1.57 -16.13 13.33
N ARG A 124 0.84 -15.26 14.04
CA ARG A 124 0.81 -15.26 15.51
C ARG A 124 0.30 -16.57 16.12
N HIS A 125 -0.67 -17.21 15.46
CA HIS A 125 -1.24 -18.49 15.92
C HIS A 125 -0.46 -19.72 15.42
N GLY A 126 0.69 -19.54 14.75
CA GLY A 126 1.54 -20.64 14.30
C GLY A 126 1.16 -21.23 12.94
N TYR A 127 0.38 -20.51 12.13
CA TYR A 127 -0.06 -20.94 10.79
C TYR A 127 0.52 -20.07 9.66
N PRO A 128 1.85 -19.97 9.50
CA PRO A 128 2.46 -19.12 8.47
C PRO A 128 2.13 -19.56 7.04
N ALA A 129 1.78 -20.84 6.82
CA ALA A 129 1.35 -21.36 5.52
C ALA A 129 0.09 -20.66 4.98
N MET A 130 -0.78 -20.15 5.86
CA MET A 130 -2.02 -19.46 5.47
C MET A 130 -1.77 -18.15 4.73
N VAL A 131 -0.56 -17.57 4.84
CA VAL A 131 -0.17 -16.40 4.06
C VAL A 131 -0.28 -16.67 2.56
N HIS A 132 0.11 -17.87 2.11
CA HIS A 132 -0.01 -18.26 0.70
C HIS A 132 -1.46 -18.35 0.26
N THR A 133 -2.32 -18.98 1.08
CA THR A 133 -3.76 -19.07 0.84
C THR A 133 -4.39 -17.68 0.72
N ILE A 134 -4.08 -16.74 1.63
CA ILE A 134 -4.61 -15.37 1.58
C ILE A 134 -4.20 -14.67 0.26
N VAL A 135 -2.95 -14.83 -0.17
CA VAL A 135 -2.47 -14.25 -1.44
C VAL A 135 -3.17 -14.89 -2.64
N ASP A 136 -3.47 -16.18 -2.58
CA ASP A 136 -4.21 -16.88 -3.64
C ASP A 136 -5.68 -16.43 -3.70
N CYS A 137 -6.35 -16.30 -2.55
CA CYS A 137 -7.70 -15.74 -2.45
C CYS A 137 -7.76 -14.30 -2.98
N MET A 138 -6.77 -13.46 -2.66
CA MET A 138 -6.64 -12.11 -3.24
C MET A 138 -6.57 -12.16 -4.76
N GLY A 139 -5.70 -13.01 -5.30
CA GLY A 139 -5.56 -13.17 -6.75
C GLY A 139 -6.84 -13.67 -7.43
N GLU A 140 -7.57 -14.57 -6.78
CA GLU A 140 -8.85 -15.07 -7.28
C GLU A 140 -9.96 -14.02 -7.24
N PHE A 141 -10.07 -13.28 -6.14
CA PHE A 141 -11.02 -12.19 -6.01
C PHE A 141 -10.75 -11.10 -7.06
N VAL A 142 -9.47 -10.73 -7.25
CA VAL A 142 -9.09 -9.76 -8.28
C VAL A 142 -9.49 -10.24 -9.66
N ARG A 143 -9.20 -11.50 -10.00
CA ARG A 143 -9.54 -12.10 -11.29
C ARG A 143 -11.04 -12.05 -11.58
N LYS A 144 -11.86 -12.43 -10.60
CA LYS A 144 -13.31 -12.54 -10.76
C LYS A 144 -14.01 -11.16 -10.74
N SER A 145 -13.58 -10.27 -9.84
CA SER A 145 -14.37 -9.08 -9.48
C SER A 145 -13.69 -7.76 -9.81
N LEU A 146 -12.35 -7.68 -9.81
CA LEU A 146 -11.63 -6.40 -9.96
C LEU A 146 -11.02 -6.20 -11.34
N VAL A 147 -10.67 -7.26 -12.09
CA VAL A 147 -10.05 -7.14 -13.42
C VAL A 147 -10.85 -6.25 -14.38
N PRO A 148 -12.19 -6.40 -14.52
CA PRO A 148 -12.96 -5.53 -15.41
C PRO A 148 -12.89 -4.05 -15.01
N TRP A 149 -12.83 -3.77 -13.70
CA TRP A 149 -12.73 -2.41 -13.18
C TRP A 149 -11.32 -1.84 -13.34
N LEU A 150 -10.28 -2.64 -13.06
CA LEU A 150 -8.87 -2.26 -13.22
C LEU A 150 -8.55 -1.93 -14.67
N LYS A 151 -9.05 -2.72 -15.64
CA LYS A 151 -8.88 -2.42 -17.06
C LYS A 151 -9.44 -1.06 -17.45
N ARG A 152 -10.65 -0.71 -16.96
CA ARG A 152 -11.25 0.61 -17.21
C ARG A 152 -10.46 1.76 -16.61
N ARG A 153 -9.66 1.50 -15.56
CA ARG A 153 -8.79 2.49 -14.91
C ARG A 153 -7.40 2.59 -15.53
N GLY A 154 -7.04 1.71 -16.47
CA GLY A 154 -5.69 1.64 -17.03
C GLY A 154 -4.71 0.82 -16.17
N GLY A 155 -5.21 0.01 -15.23
CA GLY A 155 -4.41 -0.87 -14.38
C GLY A 155 -4.12 -0.32 -12.99
N TRP A 156 -3.10 -0.88 -12.34
CA TRP A 156 -2.77 -0.60 -10.95
C TRP A 156 -2.12 0.77 -10.72
N THR A 157 -1.53 1.37 -11.76
CA THR A 157 -0.87 2.68 -11.68
C THR A 157 -1.84 3.82 -11.39
N ASP A 158 -3.13 3.65 -11.68
CA ASP A 158 -4.15 4.67 -11.41
C ASP A 158 -4.32 4.96 -9.91
N ILE A 159 -3.91 4.05 -9.03
CA ILE A 159 -3.93 4.29 -7.58
C ILE A 159 -3.03 5.45 -7.16
N THR A 160 -1.93 5.71 -7.88
CA THR A 160 -0.98 6.78 -7.51
C THR A 160 -1.61 8.16 -7.64
N LYS A 161 -2.61 8.30 -8.52
CA LYS A 161 -3.41 9.52 -8.67
C LYS A 161 -4.36 9.79 -7.49
N CYS A 162 -4.61 8.79 -6.64
CA CYS A 162 -5.41 8.95 -5.43
C CYS A 162 -4.63 9.67 -4.32
N VAL A 163 -3.31 9.74 -4.45
CA VAL A 163 -2.45 10.47 -3.53
C VAL A 163 -2.14 11.80 -4.21
N VAL A 164 -2.52 12.91 -3.58
CA VAL A 164 -1.99 14.20 -4.00
C VAL A 164 -0.50 14.10 -3.78
N ASN A 165 0.30 14.19 -4.84
CA ASN A 165 1.75 14.34 -4.72
C ASN A 165 1.99 15.45 -3.71
N THR A 166 2.35 15.09 -2.48
CA THR A 166 2.92 16.05 -1.53
C THR A 166 4.33 16.21 -2.03
N ASP A 167 4.45 16.97 -3.11
CA ASP A 167 5.69 17.17 -3.82
C ASP A 167 6.68 17.78 -2.80
N PRO A 168 7.72 17.05 -2.37
CA PRO A 168 8.67 17.57 -1.39
C PRO A 168 9.45 18.76 -1.94
N SER A 169 9.36 19.02 -3.25
CA SER A 169 9.84 20.23 -3.89
C SER A 169 9.27 21.49 -3.23
N PHE A 170 7.98 21.52 -2.87
CA PHE A 170 7.38 22.67 -2.19
C PHE A 170 8.05 22.95 -0.84
N HIS A 171 8.45 21.90 -0.10
CA HIS A 171 9.19 22.08 1.16
C HIS A 171 10.67 22.45 0.96
N THR A 172 11.25 22.10 -0.19
CA THR A 172 12.66 22.38 -0.48
C THR A 172 12.86 23.84 -0.91
N HIS A 173 11.88 24.42 -1.62
CA HIS A 173 11.97 25.81 -2.11
C HIS A 173 11.98 26.86 -0.99
N TRP A 174 11.16 26.72 0.06
CA TRP A 174 11.14 27.70 1.16
C TRP A 174 12.39 27.58 2.04
N LEU A 175 12.94 26.38 2.23
CA LEU A 175 14.18 26.17 2.99
C LEU A 175 15.38 26.82 2.30
N VAL A 176 15.48 26.68 0.98
CA VAL A 176 16.53 27.33 0.19
C VAL A 176 16.37 28.85 0.23
N ALA A 177 15.15 29.37 0.10
CA ALA A 177 14.88 30.81 0.21
C ALA A 177 15.21 31.37 1.61
N ALA A 178 14.87 30.64 2.67
CA ALA A 178 15.19 31.00 4.05
C ALA A 178 16.71 30.98 4.31
N ALA A 179 17.41 29.96 3.83
CA ALA A 179 18.86 29.88 3.93
C ALA A 179 19.56 31.01 3.16
N CYS A 180 19.08 31.33 1.95
CA CYS A 180 19.61 32.45 1.16
C CYS A 180 19.41 33.79 1.86
N THR A 181 18.20 34.06 2.39
CA THR A 181 17.93 35.32 3.10
C THR A 181 18.77 35.44 4.37
N CYS A 182 18.88 34.39 5.19
CA CYS A 182 19.77 34.36 6.36
C CYS A 182 21.24 34.64 5.98
N ALA A 183 21.75 34.05 4.88
CA ALA A 183 23.11 34.29 4.43
C ALA A 183 23.35 35.75 3.99
N HIS A 184 22.36 36.41 3.40
CA HIS A 184 22.45 37.82 3.02
C HIS A 184 22.46 38.73 4.25
N TYR A 185 21.62 38.45 5.24
CA TYR A 185 21.60 39.18 6.51
C TYR A 185 22.93 39.04 7.27
N LEU A 186 23.49 37.83 7.35
CA LEU A 186 24.80 37.61 7.98
C LEU A 186 25.91 38.36 7.25
N LYS A 187 25.93 38.35 5.91
CA LYS A 187 26.89 39.15 5.14
C LYS A 187 26.74 40.64 5.42
N ALA A 188 25.51 41.16 5.48
CA ALA A 188 25.26 42.57 5.77
C ALA A 188 25.76 42.97 7.17
N ILE A 189 25.53 42.13 8.17
CA ILE A 189 26.01 42.35 9.55
C ILE A 189 27.54 42.33 9.60
N VAL A 190 28.19 41.36 8.94
CA VAL A 190 29.67 41.30 8.88
C VAL A 190 30.23 42.54 8.18
N PHE A 191 29.65 42.99 7.06
CA PHE A 191 30.06 44.22 6.39
C PHE A 191 29.84 45.47 7.25
N TYR A 192 28.74 45.52 8.01
CA TYR A 192 28.46 46.62 8.93
C TYR A 192 29.49 46.66 10.06
N LEU A 193 29.79 45.53 10.69
CA LEU A 193 30.77 45.41 11.78
C LEU A 193 32.22 45.65 11.33
N LEU A 194 32.57 45.28 10.09
CA LEU A 194 33.88 45.57 9.51
C LEU A 194 34.02 47.04 9.07
N ARG A 195 32.91 47.75 8.85
CA ARG A 195 32.89 49.18 8.49
C ARG A 195 33.05 50.09 9.71
N GLU A 196 32.73 49.61 10.91
CA GLU A 196 32.89 50.35 12.18
C GLU A 196 34.29 50.20 12.82
N LYS A 197 35.26 49.65 12.10
CA LYS A 197 36.67 49.54 12.53
C LYS A 197 37.60 50.29 11.58
#